data_AF-A0A699ZB94-F1
#
_entry.id   AF-A0A699ZB94-F1
#
_cell.length_a   1.000
_cell.length_b   1.000
_cell.length_c   1.000
_cell.angle_alpha   90.00
_cell.angle_beta   90.00
_cell.angle_gamma   90.00
#
_symmetry.space_group_name_H-M   'P 1'
#
loop_
_entity.id
_entity.type
_entity.pdbx_description
1 polymer ?
#
loop_
_entity_poly.entity_id
_entity_poly.type
_entity_poly.pdbx_seq_one_letter_code
_entity_poly.pdbx_strand_id
1 'polypeptide(L)'
;MQQRKALLEVREDKNGGTFVPNLLCVKVSSYASVLALLAKGNRNRAVRHTDMNVSSSRSHAILQLVLEQWPAAEGCAGAGSGGGGVMGPRPPAGTLLRSKLNFVDLAGSERWDKGATMGADRVTEMNAINGSLSALAGVVAALTGGVAKRHVPYRDSKLTHLLQDSLGGNCRTTIIATISPSADAFDESVSTLKFADRASAIGNNPVVNTSRDLSSVLALKEREINRLRQLLAAYMSAQPQLAPGPELPLKVLTAGPAWQEGLSSASTSPTRSRPSVSGWQATALGDEPESGASSGGAAAEQLLNELMELRRALDMERALRIP
;
A
#
# COMPACT_ATOMS: atom_id res chain seq x y z
N MET A 1 -32.89 5.17 -24.10
CA MET A 1 -32.86 5.39 -22.63
C MET A 1 -31.49 5.01 -22.10
N GLN A 2 -30.64 5.97 -21.73
CA GLN A 2 -29.37 5.68 -21.04
C GLN A 2 -29.70 5.15 -19.64
N GLN A 3 -29.37 3.89 -19.36
CA GLN A 3 -29.43 3.35 -18.00
C GLN A 3 -28.58 4.26 -17.09
N ARG A 4 -29.21 4.90 -16.08
CA ARG A 4 -28.48 5.58 -15.02
C ARG A 4 -27.59 4.53 -14.36
N LYS A 5 -26.26 4.62 -14.55
CA LYS A 5 -25.30 3.80 -13.81
C LYS A 5 -25.59 3.96 -12.33
N ALA A 6 -25.81 2.84 -11.64
CA ALA A 6 -26.02 2.83 -10.20
C ALA A 6 -24.88 3.58 -9.49
N LEU A 7 -25.22 4.42 -8.52
CA LEU A 7 -24.24 5.09 -7.68
C LEU A 7 -23.53 4.04 -6.83
N LEU A 8 -22.21 4.06 -6.84
CA LEU A 8 -21.41 3.19 -5.99
C LEU A 8 -21.28 3.80 -4.59
N GLU A 9 -21.27 2.92 -3.59
CA GLU A 9 -21.04 3.25 -2.19
C GLU A 9 -19.58 3.04 -1.82
N VAL A 10 -19.09 3.78 -0.84
CA VAL A 10 -17.78 3.57 -0.23
C VAL A 10 -17.98 2.78 1.05
N ARG A 11 -17.18 1.73 1.26
CA ARG A 11 -17.23 0.86 2.43
C ARG A 11 -15.84 0.71 3.05
N GLU A 12 -15.81 0.29 4.31
CA GLU A 12 -14.59 0.00 5.06
C GLU A 12 -14.48 -1.52 5.25
N ASP A 13 -13.27 -2.06 5.08
CA ASP A 13 -12.94 -3.44 5.44
C ASP A 13 -12.69 -3.55 6.95
N LYS A 14 -12.64 -4.77 7.48
CA LYS A 14 -12.31 -5.10 8.88
C LYS A 14 -10.98 -4.51 9.33
N ASN A 15 -10.06 -4.29 8.39
CA ASN A 15 -8.74 -3.70 8.63
C ASN A 15 -8.75 -2.16 8.55
N GLY A 16 -9.93 -1.53 8.43
CA GLY A 16 -10.09 -0.07 8.32
C GLY A 16 -9.82 0.51 6.93
N GLY A 17 -9.38 -0.30 5.97
CA GLY A 17 -9.12 0.15 4.59
C GLY A 17 -10.40 0.40 3.80
N THR A 18 -10.44 1.46 3.00
CA THR A 18 -11.63 1.83 2.22
C THR A 18 -11.65 1.16 0.85
N PHE A 19 -12.85 0.76 0.40
CA PHE A 19 -13.09 0.14 -0.90
C PHE A 19 -14.47 0.49 -1.46
N VAL A 20 -14.63 0.32 -2.77
CA VAL A 20 -15.89 0.58 -3.48
C VAL A 20 -16.43 -0.76 -4.00
N PRO A 21 -17.44 -1.38 -3.35
CA PRO A 21 -18.07 -2.58 -3.89
C PRO A 21 -18.57 -2.35 -5.31
N ASN A 22 -18.42 -3.38 -6.15
CA ASN A 22 -18.82 -3.37 -7.57
C ASN A 22 -18.06 -2.38 -8.46
N LEU A 23 -16.98 -1.76 -7.95
CA LEU A 23 -16.05 -1.05 -8.81
C LEU A 23 -15.33 -2.08 -9.71
N LEU A 24 -15.31 -1.80 -11.01
CA LEU A 24 -14.65 -2.66 -11.99
C LEU A 24 -13.15 -2.73 -11.69
N CYS A 25 -12.66 -3.93 -11.37
CA CYS A 25 -11.24 -4.22 -11.23
C CYS A 25 -10.78 -5.06 -12.45
N VAL A 26 -9.82 -4.54 -13.20
CA VAL A 26 -9.32 -5.19 -14.43
C VAL A 26 -7.89 -5.66 -14.19
N LYS A 27 -7.64 -6.96 -14.36
CA LYS A 27 -6.27 -7.50 -14.35
C LYS A 27 -5.54 -7.03 -15.60
N VAL A 28 -4.34 -6.51 -15.42
CA VAL A 28 -3.48 -6.00 -16.49
C VAL A 28 -2.13 -6.70 -16.43
N SER A 29 -1.59 -7.06 -17.58
CA SER A 29 -0.29 -7.74 -17.72
C SER A 29 0.75 -6.92 -18.48
N SER A 30 0.38 -5.74 -18.98
CA SER A 30 1.26 -4.87 -19.75
C SER A 30 0.99 -3.40 -19.50
N TYR A 31 2.03 -2.59 -19.66
CA TYR A 31 1.94 -1.13 -19.63
C TYR A 31 0.94 -0.58 -20.66
N ALA A 32 0.95 -1.13 -21.88
CA ALA A 32 0.03 -0.73 -22.94
C ALA A 32 -1.45 -0.93 -22.55
N SER A 33 -1.77 -2.00 -21.82
CA SER A 33 -3.13 -2.24 -21.31
C SER A 33 -3.57 -1.18 -20.30
N VAL A 34 -2.66 -0.71 -19.45
CA VAL A 34 -2.93 0.35 -18.48
C VAL A 34 -3.22 1.67 -19.20
N LEU A 35 -2.37 2.05 -20.17
CA LEU A 35 -2.60 3.26 -20.97
C LEU A 35 -3.92 3.22 -21.74
N ALA A 36 -4.27 2.08 -22.32
CA ALA A 36 -5.54 1.93 -23.05
C ALA A 36 -6.76 2.12 -22.12
N LEU A 37 -6.69 1.59 -20.89
CA LEU A 37 -7.74 1.79 -19.88
C LEU A 37 -7.81 3.24 -19.41
N LEU A 38 -6.66 3.90 -19.21
CA LEU A 38 -6.59 5.31 -18.87
C LEU A 38 -7.21 6.18 -19.96
N ALA A 39 -6.86 5.96 -21.23
CA ALA A 39 -7.44 6.66 -22.37
C ALA A 39 -8.95 6.44 -22.47
N LYS A 40 -9.44 5.21 -22.21
CA LYS A 40 -10.86 4.91 -22.13
C LYS A 40 -11.55 5.67 -20.97
N GLY A 41 -10.91 5.75 -19.81
CA GLY A 41 -11.39 6.52 -18.66
C GLY A 41 -11.52 8.01 -18.98
N ASN A 42 -10.50 8.59 -19.59
CA ASN A 42 -10.48 10.00 -20.01
C ASN A 42 -11.56 10.32 -21.05
N ARG A 43 -11.78 9.44 -22.03
CA ARG A 43 -12.89 9.58 -22.99
C ARG A 43 -14.25 9.55 -22.29
N ASN A 44 -14.45 8.64 -21.34
CA ASN A 44 -15.70 8.58 -20.58
C ASN A 44 -15.93 9.82 -19.70
N ARG A 45 -14.85 10.43 -19.18
CA ARG A 45 -14.91 11.72 -18.49
C ARG A 45 -15.30 12.85 -19.44
N ALA A 46 -14.73 12.87 -20.66
CA ALA A 46 -15.04 13.85 -21.70
C ALA A 46 -16.47 13.72 -22.26
N VAL A 47 -17.02 12.52 -22.43
CA VAL A 47 -18.39 12.35 -22.96
C VAL A 47 -19.46 12.88 -21.99
N ARG A 48 -19.19 12.94 -20.68
CA ARG A 48 -20.08 13.60 -19.70
C ARG A 48 -20.05 15.13 -19.76
N HIS A 49 -19.24 15.73 -20.63
CA HIS A 49 -18.98 17.17 -20.73
C HIS A 49 -19.95 17.91 -21.66
N THR A 50 -20.74 17.23 -22.51
CA THR A 50 -21.60 17.90 -23.50
C THR A 50 -22.98 18.21 -22.92
N ASP A 51 -23.10 19.41 -22.36
CA ASP A 51 -24.18 20.40 -22.53
C ASP A 51 -24.08 21.39 -21.35
N MET A 52 -23.58 22.59 -21.64
CA MET A 52 -23.72 23.80 -20.83
C MET A 52 -23.13 23.83 -19.39
N ASN A 53 -22.21 22.93 -19.01
CA ASN A 53 -21.55 22.99 -17.70
C ASN A 53 -20.08 22.52 -17.80
N VAL A 54 -19.11 23.31 -17.32
CA VAL A 54 -17.68 22.95 -17.27
C VAL A 54 -17.47 21.88 -16.17
N SER A 55 -17.98 20.68 -16.40
CA SER A 55 -18.07 19.58 -15.43
C SER A 55 -16.71 18.94 -15.09
N SER A 56 -15.69 19.14 -15.95
CA SER A 56 -14.33 18.65 -15.71
C SER A 56 -13.64 19.35 -14.54
N SER A 57 -13.86 20.66 -14.37
CA SER A 57 -13.36 21.45 -13.22
C SER A 57 -14.05 21.08 -11.91
N ARG A 58 -15.21 20.43 -11.97
CA ARG A 58 -16.11 20.19 -10.83
C ARG A 58 -16.17 18.72 -10.39
N SER A 59 -15.35 17.85 -10.99
CA SER A 59 -15.32 16.42 -10.71
C SER A 59 -13.92 15.93 -10.38
N HIS A 60 -13.83 15.05 -9.38
CA HIS A 60 -12.60 14.35 -9.01
C HIS A 60 -12.43 13.08 -9.84
N ALA A 61 -11.20 12.76 -10.21
CA ALA A 61 -10.85 11.50 -10.85
C ALA A 61 -9.82 10.74 -10.01
N ILE A 62 -10.06 9.45 -9.80
CA ILE A 62 -9.15 8.57 -9.04
C ILE A 62 -8.80 7.38 -9.92
N LEU A 63 -7.51 7.21 -10.23
CA LEU A 63 -6.96 6.01 -10.81
C LEU A 63 -6.26 5.21 -9.72
N GLN A 64 -6.69 3.98 -9.50
CA GLN A 64 -6.11 3.07 -8.51
C GLN A 64 -5.42 1.90 -9.22
N LEU A 65 -4.14 1.70 -8.91
CA LEU A 65 -3.36 0.55 -9.33
C LEU A 65 -3.07 -0.32 -8.10
N VAL A 66 -3.42 -1.60 -8.18
CA VAL A 66 -3.11 -2.58 -7.14
C VAL A 66 -2.01 -3.48 -7.67
N LEU A 67 -0.89 -3.52 -6.96
CA LEU A 67 0.26 -4.36 -7.28
C LEU A 67 0.36 -5.47 -6.23
N GLU A 68 0.54 -6.69 -6.72
CA GLU A 68 0.70 -7.88 -5.89
C GLU A 68 2.05 -8.52 -6.22
N GLN A 69 2.84 -8.79 -5.19
CA GLN A 69 4.17 -9.37 -5.31
C GLN A 69 4.30 -10.57 -4.38
N TRP A 70 4.87 -11.65 -4.92
CA TRP A 70 5.27 -12.83 -4.16
C TRP A 70 6.80 -12.84 -4.07
N PRO A 71 7.39 -12.53 -2.90
CA PRO A 71 8.82 -12.65 -2.68
C PRO A 71 9.24 -14.11 -2.84
N ALA A 72 10.26 -14.33 -3.67
CA ALA A 72 10.88 -15.63 -3.82
C ALA A 72 11.50 -16.09 -2.49
N ALA A 73 11.47 -17.41 -2.25
CA ALA A 73 12.13 -18.03 -1.12
C ALA A 73 13.65 -17.76 -1.15
N GLU A 74 14.25 -17.67 0.04
CA GLU A 74 15.70 -17.58 0.18
C GLU A 74 16.36 -18.76 -0.57
N GLY A 75 17.32 -18.45 -1.45
CA GLY A 75 18.07 -19.46 -2.23
C GLY A 75 18.15 -19.22 -3.74
N CYS A 76 17.33 -18.33 -4.32
CA CYS A 76 17.41 -17.95 -5.73
C CYS A 76 18.00 -16.54 -5.92
N ALA A 77 19.12 -16.24 -5.26
CA ALA A 77 19.90 -15.04 -5.54
C ALA A 77 20.84 -15.32 -6.72
N GLY A 78 20.28 -15.29 -7.94
CA GLY A 78 21.07 -14.99 -9.13
C GLY A 78 21.49 -13.53 -9.05
N ALA A 79 22.81 -13.31 -9.10
CA ALA A 79 23.46 -12.02 -9.04
C ALA A 79 22.83 -10.96 -9.97
N GLY A 80 22.72 -9.73 -9.47
CA GLY A 80 22.54 -8.54 -10.30
C GLY A 80 21.12 -7.96 -10.33
N SER A 81 20.79 -7.14 -9.36
CA SER A 81 20.04 -5.91 -9.62
C SER A 81 20.33 -4.92 -8.49
N GLY A 82 21.25 -4.01 -8.76
CA GLY A 82 21.57 -2.89 -7.88
C GLY A 82 20.40 -1.91 -7.85
N GLY A 83 19.62 -1.97 -6.77
CA GLY A 83 18.64 -0.95 -6.43
C GLY A 83 18.69 -0.75 -4.93
N GLY A 84 19.34 0.33 -4.47
CA GLY A 84 19.52 0.69 -3.07
C GLY A 84 18.20 1.07 -2.39
N GLY A 85 17.35 0.09 -2.12
CA GLY A 85 16.15 0.24 -1.29
C GLY A 85 16.44 -0.14 0.15
N VAL A 86 16.14 0.78 1.08
CA VAL A 86 16.30 0.66 2.53
C VAL A 86 15.92 -0.74 3.04
N MET A 87 16.89 -1.39 3.66
CA MET A 87 16.86 -2.80 4.08
C MET A 87 16.03 -2.96 5.36
N GLY A 88 14.71 -3.09 5.20
CA GLY A 88 13.86 -3.70 6.22
C GLY A 88 13.98 -5.24 6.17
N PRO A 89 13.60 -5.97 7.24
CA PRO A 89 13.60 -7.43 7.22
C PRO A 89 12.78 -7.96 6.04
N ARG A 90 13.40 -8.79 5.20
CA ARG A 90 12.76 -9.38 4.01
C ARG A 90 11.57 -10.23 4.47
N PRO A 91 10.36 -10.02 3.91
CA PRO A 91 9.21 -10.83 4.27
C PRO A 91 9.45 -12.30 3.90
N PRO A 92 9.01 -13.25 4.74
CA PRO A 92 9.30 -14.67 4.53
C PRO A 92 8.70 -15.17 3.22
N ALA A 93 9.33 -16.22 2.67
CA ALA A 93 8.86 -16.91 1.47
C ALA A 93 7.36 -17.25 1.55
N GLY A 94 6.61 -16.96 0.49
CA GLY A 94 5.16 -17.21 0.45
C GLY A 94 4.30 -16.14 1.12
N THR A 95 4.88 -15.00 1.51
CA THR A 95 4.10 -13.81 1.91
C THR A 95 3.61 -13.07 0.66
N LEU A 96 2.34 -12.69 0.60
CA LEU A 96 1.83 -11.79 -0.43
C LEU A 96 2.05 -10.34 0.02
N LEU A 97 2.80 -9.58 -0.76
CA LEU A 97 2.90 -8.13 -0.62
C LEU A 97 1.88 -7.48 -1.54
N ARG A 98 1.00 -6.63 -0.98
CA ARG A 98 -0.01 -5.92 -1.77
C ARG A 98 0.14 -4.42 -1.56
N SER A 99 0.50 -3.68 -2.62
CA SER A 99 0.53 -2.21 -2.58
C SER A 99 -0.60 -1.61 -3.41
N LYS A 100 -1.16 -0.51 -2.92
CA LYS A 100 -2.21 0.27 -3.58
C LYS A 100 -1.63 1.65 -3.91
N LEU A 101 -1.57 1.99 -5.19
CA LEU A 101 -1.15 3.30 -5.68
C LEU A 101 -2.36 4.07 -6.20
N ASN A 102 -2.60 5.26 -5.66
CA ASN A 102 -3.72 6.11 -6.01
C ASN A 102 -3.21 7.39 -6.69
N PHE A 103 -3.65 7.66 -7.91
CA PHE A 103 -3.51 8.95 -8.58
C PHE A 103 -4.83 9.68 -8.50
N VAL A 104 -4.82 10.85 -7.88
CA VAL A 104 -6.02 11.63 -7.58
C VAL A 104 -5.90 12.98 -8.27
N ASP A 105 -6.78 13.24 -9.23
CA ASP A 105 -6.97 14.54 -9.87
C ASP A 105 -8.19 15.20 -9.24
N LEU A 106 -7.94 16.25 -8.45
CA LEU A 106 -8.98 16.94 -7.70
C LEU A 106 -9.71 17.96 -8.58
N ALA A 107 -10.97 18.22 -8.24
CA ALA A 107 -11.70 19.37 -8.77
C ALA A 107 -10.96 20.68 -8.44
N GLY A 108 -11.27 21.73 -9.20
CA GLY A 108 -10.75 23.07 -9.00
C GLY A 108 -11.03 23.59 -7.60
N SER A 109 -10.03 24.19 -6.96
CA SER A 109 -10.11 24.73 -5.60
C SER A 109 -10.73 26.13 -5.53
N GLU A 110 -11.01 26.73 -6.68
CA GLU A 110 -11.47 28.10 -6.80
C GLU A 110 -12.81 28.34 -6.10
N ARG A 111 -12.90 29.51 -5.45
CA ARG A 111 -14.15 29.99 -4.88
C ARG A 111 -14.87 30.83 -5.93
N TRP A 112 -16.18 30.66 -6.01
CA TRP A 112 -17.01 31.48 -6.89
C TRP A 112 -17.32 32.83 -6.23
N ASP A 113 -17.41 33.88 -7.04
CA ASP A 113 -17.72 35.23 -6.58
C ASP A 113 -19.15 35.31 -6.04
N LYS A 114 -19.26 35.52 -4.73
CA LYS A 114 -20.55 35.74 -4.03
C LYS A 114 -21.27 37.02 -4.47
N GLY A 115 -20.59 37.90 -5.20
CA GLY A 115 -21.11 39.18 -5.71
C GLY A 115 -21.85 39.09 -7.04
N ALA A 116 -21.75 37.98 -7.76
CA ALA A 116 -22.56 37.77 -8.96
C ALA A 116 -24.00 37.44 -8.52
N THR A 117 -24.98 38.23 -8.97
CA THR A 117 -26.42 38.03 -8.71
C THR A 117 -26.89 36.70 -9.27
N MET A 118 -26.67 35.62 -8.51
CA MET A 118 -27.02 34.26 -8.88
C MET A 118 -28.24 33.83 -8.04
N GLY A 119 -29.22 33.21 -8.70
CA GLY A 119 -30.40 32.67 -8.01
C GLY A 119 -30.03 31.62 -6.96
N ALA A 120 -30.82 31.53 -5.90
CA ALA A 120 -30.58 30.66 -4.74
C ALA A 120 -30.30 29.18 -5.15
N ASP A 121 -30.96 28.67 -6.18
CA ASP A 121 -30.79 27.29 -6.68
C ASP A 121 -29.42 27.05 -7.31
N ARG A 122 -28.81 28.08 -7.91
CA ARG A 122 -27.47 27.98 -8.51
C ARG A 122 -26.39 28.05 -7.43
N VAL A 123 -26.65 28.78 -6.35
CA VAL A 123 -25.79 28.86 -5.16
C VAL A 123 -25.78 27.52 -4.40
N THR A 124 -26.93 26.87 -4.24
CA THR A 124 -27.02 25.55 -3.60
C THR A 124 -26.33 24.46 -4.43
N GLU A 125 -26.49 24.48 -5.76
CA GLU A 125 -25.75 23.58 -6.67
C GLU A 125 -24.23 23.78 -6.57
N MET A 126 -23.75 25.03 -6.58
CA MET A 126 -22.31 25.32 -6.48
C MET A 126 -21.70 24.97 -5.11
N ASN A 127 -22.45 25.15 -4.02
CA ASN A 127 -22.01 24.70 -2.70
C ASN A 127 -21.94 23.16 -2.62
N ALA A 128 -22.85 22.44 -3.28
CA ALA A 128 -22.82 20.98 -3.34
C ALA A 128 -21.58 20.45 -4.10
N ILE A 129 -21.13 21.17 -5.13
CA ILE A 129 -19.91 20.84 -5.90
C ILE A 129 -18.65 20.97 -5.03
N ASN A 130 -18.50 22.08 -4.32
CA ASN A 130 -17.33 22.35 -3.47
C ASN A 130 -17.38 21.64 -2.11
N GLY A 131 -18.45 20.91 -1.81
CA GLY A 131 -18.61 20.19 -0.54
C GLY A 131 -17.49 19.17 -0.30
N SER A 132 -17.04 18.48 -1.35
CA SER A 132 -15.95 17.49 -1.27
C SER A 132 -14.58 18.11 -0.93
N LEU A 133 -14.23 19.25 -1.52
CA LEU A 133 -12.99 19.99 -1.19
C LEU A 133 -13.06 20.69 0.16
N SER A 134 -14.26 21.16 0.55
CA SER A 134 -14.49 21.73 1.87
C SER A 134 -14.33 20.67 2.97
N ALA A 135 -14.89 19.47 2.76
CA ALA A 135 -14.68 18.32 3.63
C ALA A 135 -13.19 17.93 3.71
N LEU A 136 -12.48 17.93 2.58
CA LEU A 136 -11.04 17.68 2.53
C LEU A 136 -10.27 18.68 3.40
N ALA A 137 -10.56 19.98 3.26
CA ALA A 137 -9.96 21.01 4.10
C ALA A 137 -10.31 20.83 5.59
N GLY A 138 -11.53 20.39 5.91
CA GLY A 138 -11.96 20.04 7.27
C GLY A 138 -11.16 18.87 7.87
N VAL A 139 -10.92 17.82 7.08
CA VAL A 139 -10.07 16.68 7.46
C VAL A 139 -8.64 17.12 7.72
N VAL A 140 -8.04 17.90 6.81
CA VAL A 140 -6.68 18.44 6.99
C VAL A 140 -6.60 19.25 8.28
N ALA A 141 -7.52 20.19 8.49
CA ALA A 141 -7.54 21.02 9.70
C ALA A 141 -7.76 20.20 10.99
N ALA A 142 -8.52 19.11 10.93
CA ALA A 142 -8.72 18.22 12.07
C ALA A 142 -7.47 17.39 12.40
N LEU A 143 -6.69 17.00 11.39
CA LEU A 143 -5.44 16.24 11.56
C LEU A 143 -4.27 17.12 12.03
N THR A 144 -4.27 18.41 11.69
CA THR A 144 -3.17 19.33 12.01
C THR A 144 -3.45 20.19 13.24
N GLY A 145 -4.69 20.28 13.69
CA GLY A 145 -5.05 21.02 14.90
C GLY A 145 -4.44 20.34 16.13
N GLY A 146 -3.51 21.00 16.81
CA GLY A 146 -2.68 20.43 17.90
C GLY A 146 -3.43 19.86 19.12
N VAL A 147 -4.76 19.92 19.15
CA VAL A 147 -5.58 19.09 20.02
C VAL A 147 -6.08 17.94 19.17
N ALA A 148 -5.56 16.73 19.41
CA ALA A 148 -6.02 15.51 18.75
C ALA A 148 -7.55 15.43 18.87
N LYS A 149 -8.27 15.88 17.83
CA LYS A 149 -9.71 15.78 17.80
C LYS A 149 -10.02 14.30 17.84
N ARG A 150 -10.87 13.89 18.78
CA ARG A 150 -11.28 12.47 18.93
C ARG A 150 -11.88 11.91 17.63
N HIS A 151 -12.38 12.77 16.73
CA HIS A 151 -13.01 12.38 15.48
C HIS A 151 -12.53 13.27 14.32
N VAL A 152 -12.06 12.62 13.25
CA VAL A 152 -11.72 13.25 11.97
C VAL A 152 -12.87 12.99 10.99
N PRO A 153 -13.44 14.02 10.34
CA PRO A 153 -14.69 13.91 9.59
C PRO A 153 -14.51 13.34 8.17
N TYR A 154 -13.94 12.14 8.04
CA TYR A 154 -13.75 11.52 6.72
C TYR A 154 -15.07 11.23 5.99
N ARG A 155 -16.17 11.06 6.73
CA ARG A 155 -17.48 10.69 6.18
C ARG A 155 -18.28 11.86 5.60
N ASP A 156 -17.82 13.09 5.79
CA ASP A 156 -18.50 14.29 5.27
C ASP A 156 -18.51 14.33 3.73
N SER A 157 -17.62 13.59 3.07
CA SER A 157 -17.68 13.38 1.62
C SER A 157 -17.18 11.99 1.22
N LYS A 158 -17.65 11.49 0.07
CA LYS A 158 -17.14 10.24 -0.52
C LYS A 158 -15.65 10.32 -0.85
N LEU A 159 -15.15 11.51 -1.22
CA LEU A 159 -13.73 11.74 -1.53
C LEU A 159 -12.88 11.52 -0.28
N THR A 160 -13.19 12.22 0.81
CA THR A 160 -12.46 12.09 2.08
C THR A 160 -12.57 10.69 2.68
N HIS A 161 -13.69 9.99 2.44
CA HIS A 161 -13.85 8.61 2.86
C HIS A 161 -12.95 7.67 2.06
N LEU A 162 -12.84 7.85 0.73
CA LEU A 162 -11.90 7.09 -0.11
C LEU A 162 -10.44 7.38 0.23
N LEU A 163 -10.12 8.62 0.60
CA LEU A 163 -8.77 9.08 0.92
C LEU A 163 -8.40 8.95 2.41
N GLN A 164 -9.23 8.29 3.21
CA GLN A 164 -8.96 8.10 4.63
C GLN A 164 -7.61 7.42 4.90
N ASP A 165 -7.26 6.40 4.11
CA ASP A 165 -5.93 5.77 4.18
C ASP A 165 -4.79 6.76 3.82
N SER A 166 -5.06 7.70 2.90
CA SER A 166 -4.09 8.64 2.36
C SER A 166 -3.82 9.83 3.29
N LEU A 167 -4.74 10.20 4.17
CA LEU A 167 -4.62 11.37 5.05
C LEU A 167 -4.70 10.91 6.50
N GLY A 168 -3.56 10.75 7.17
CA GLY A 168 -3.47 10.28 8.56
C GLY A 168 -3.52 8.75 8.72
N GLY A 169 -3.41 7.99 7.62
CA GLY A 169 -3.53 6.53 7.61
C GLY A 169 -2.27 5.79 7.15
N ASN A 170 -2.46 4.54 6.71
CA ASN A 170 -1.42 3.70 6.15
C ASN A 170 -1.20 4.02 4.65
N CYS A 171 -0.52 5.12 4.37
CA CYS A 171 -0.16 5.52 3.01
C CYS A 171 1.05 6.44 3.01
N ARG A 172 1.89 6.33 1.98
CA ARG A 172 2.87 7.38 1.65
C ARG A 172 2.18 8.35 0.71
N THR A 173 1.93 9.56 1.20
CA THR A 173 1.11 10.54 0.49
C THR A 173 1.97 11.70 0.03
N THR A 174 1.84 12.03 -1.25
CA THR A 174 2.43 13.22 -1.86
C THR A 174 1.31 14.09 -2.39
N ILE A 175 1.35 15.38 -2.07
CA ILE A 175 0.39 16.37 -2.56
C ILE A 175 1.14 17.31 -3.50
N ILE A 176 0.62 17.50 -4.71
CA ILE A 176 1.17 18.43 -5.69
C ILE A 176 0.25 19.64 -5.75
N ALA A 177 0.72 20.77 -5.23
CA ALA A 177 0.01 22.04 -5.27
C ALA A 177 0.29 22.76 -6.59
N THR A 178 -0.68 22.75 -7.50
CA THR A 178 -0.56 23.46 -8.79
C THR A 178 -1.06 24.89 -8.64
N ILE A 179 -0.20 25.86 -8.92
CA ILE A 179 -0.52 27.30 -8.83
C ILE A 179 -0.35 27.99 -10.18
N SER A 180 -1.00 29.15 -10.34
CA SER A 180 -0.83 30.01 -11.51
C SER A 180 0.05 31.20 -11.17
N PRO A 181 1.02 31.59 -12.03
CA PRO A 181 1.84 32.78 -11.80
C PRO A 181 1.13 34.10 -12.12
N SER A 182 -0.13 34.06 -12.63
CA SER A 182 -0.86 35.27 -12.99
C SER A 182 -1.30 36.08 -11.76
N ALA A 183 -1.26 37.41 -11.88
CA ALA A 183 -1.76 38.32 -10.85
C ALA A 183 -3.27 38.11 -10.58
N ASP A 184 -4.05 37.75 -11.61
CA ASP A 184 -5.49 37.49 -11.46
C ASP A 184 -5.78 36.27 -10.58
N ALA A 185 -4.81 35.36 -10.45
CA ALA A 185 -4.91 34.14 -9.66
C ALA A 185 -4.20 34.24 -8.31
N PHE A 186 -3.82 35.45 -7.88
CA PHE A 186 -3.02 35.65 -6.67
C PHE A 186 -3.69 35.08 -5.42
N ASP A 187 -4.95 35.43 -5.16
CA ASP A 187 -5.68 35.01 -3.96
C ASP A 187 -5.90 33.50 -3.91
N GLU A 188 -6.20 32.88 -5.06
CA GLU A 188 -6.36 31.43 -5.18
C GLU A 188 -5.03 30.69 -5.03
N SER A 189 -3.94 31.24 -5.57
CA SER A 189 -2.59 30.67 -5.41
C SER A 189 -2.12 30.72 -3.96
N VAL A 190 -2.36 31.84 -3.26
CA VAL A 190 -2.09 31.96 -1.82
C VAL A 190 -2.93 30.97 -1.02
N SER A 191 -4.20 30.78 -1.38
CA SER A 191 -5.09 29.82 -0.73
C SER A 191 -4.60 28.37 -0.89
N THR A 192 -4.18 28.01 -2.10
CA THR A 192 -3.58 26.71 -2.43
C THR A 192 -2.29 26.45 -1.65
N LEU A 193 -1.39 27.44 -1.58
CA LEU A 193 -0.14 27.33 -0.81
C LEU A 193 -0.41 27.17 0.69
N LYS A 194 -1.32 27.95 1.27
CA LYS A 194 -1.72 27.80 2.67
C LYS A 194 -2.34 26.44 2.98
N PHE A 195 -3.07 25.86 2.02
CA PHE A 195 -3.58 24.50 2.16
C PHE A 195 -2.45 23.47 2.13
N ALA A 196 -1.52 23.59 1.17
CA ALA A 196 -0.38 22.70 1.04
C ALA A 196 0.52 22.72 2.29
N ASP A 197 0.77 23.91 2.85
CA ASP A 197 1.51 24.11 4.10
C ASP A 197 0.87 23.32 5.25
N ARG A 198 -0.44 23.49 5.48
CA ARG A 198 -1.14 22.68 6.50
C ARG A 198 -1.09 21.19 6.19
N ALA A 199 -1.35 20.80 4.95
CA ALA A 199 -1.38 19.39 4.57
C ALA A 199 -0.01 18.71 4.72
N SER A 200 1.10 19.45 4.61
CA SER A 200 2.45 18.96 4.85
C SER A 200 2.70 18.53 6.30
N ALA A 201 1.95 19.09 7.26
CA ALA A 201 2.04 18.74 8.67
C ALA A 201 1.23 17.46 9.04
N ILE A 202 0.57 16.82 8.07
CA ILE A 202 -0.16 15.56 8.32
C ILE A 202 0.84 14.42 8.52
N GLY A 203 0.82 13.81 9.70
CA GLY A 203 1.57 12.58 9.98
C GLY A 203 0.83 11.34 9.50
N ASN A 204 1.42 10.60 8.56
CA ASN A 204 0.97 9.26 8.17
C ASN A 204 1.82 8.18 8.85
N ASN A 205 1.24 6.98 9.02
CA ASN A 205 1.94 5.82 9.56
C ASN A 205 1.96 4.68 8.54
N PRO A 206 2.82 4.76 7.50
CA PRO A 206 2.89 3.74 6.46
C PRO A 206 3.49 2.44 7.00
N VAL A 207 2.74 1.34 6.86
CA VAL A 207 3.10 -0.03 7.24
C VAL A 207 3.06 -0.92 6.00
N VAL A 208 4.02 -1.84 5.89
CA VAL A 208 4.09 -2.80 4.78
C VAL A 208 2.88 -3.73 4.83
N ASN A 209 2.09 -3.71 3.77
CA ASN A 209 0.90 -4.54 3.62
C ASN A 209 1.29 -5.97 3.24
N THR A 210 1.38 -6.83 4.25
CA THR A 210 1.64 -8.26 4.08
C THR A 210 0.40 -9.07 4.40
N SER A 211 -0.01 -9.98 3.53
CA SER A 211 -0.94 -11.05 3.88
C SER A 211 -0.26 -12.40 3.72
N ARG A 212 -0.47 -13.29 4.69
CA ARG A 212 -0.23 -14.72 4.48
C ARG A 212 -1.41 -15.26 3.71
N ASP A 213 -1.35 -15.17 2.38
CA ASP A 213 -2.35 -15.81 1.56
C ASP A 213 -2.20 -17.33 1.68
N LEU A 214 -3.11 -17.95 2.43
CA LEU A 214 -3.12 -19.39 2.67
C LEU A 214 -3.12 -20.15 1.35
N SER A 215 -3.82 -19.64 0.32
CA SER A 215 -3.93 -20.32 -0.98
C SER A 215 -2.60 -20.31 -1.74
N SER A 216 -1.87 -19.20 -1.69
CA SER A 216 -0.52 -19.10 -2.23
C SER A 216 0.49 -19.95 -1.47
N VAL A 217 0.40 -19.98 -0.14
CA VAL A 217 1.24 -20.85 0.70
C VAL A 217 0.96 -22.31 0.37
N LEU A 218 -0.30 -22.69 0.23
CA LEU A 218 -0.70 -24.05 -0.16
C LEU A 218 -0.17 -24.42 -1.56
N ALA A 219 -0.32 -23.54 -2.56
CA ALA A 219 0.19 -23.78 -3.90
C ALA A 219 1.72 -23.93 -3.94
N LEU A 220 2.46 -23.14 -3.15
CA LEU A 220 3.91 -23.28 -2.99
C LEU A 220 4.28 -24.60 -2.30
N LYS A 221 3.54 -24.98 -1.25
CA LYS A 221 3.76 -26.25 -0.55
C LYS A 221 3.45 -27.45 -1.44
N GLU A 222 2.40 -27.40 -2.26
CA GLU A 222 2.08 -28.45 -3.24
C GLU A 222 3.18 -28.63 -4.28
N ARG A 223 3.74 -27.53 -4.81
CA ARG A 223 4.88 -27.60 -5.73
C ARG A 223 6.09 -28.27 -5.08
N GLU A 224 6.40 -27.91 -3.84
CA GLU A 224 7.53 -28.49 -3.11
C GLU A 224 7.31 -29.97 -2.78
N ILE A 225 6.08 -30.35 -2.38
CA ILE A 225 5.70 -31.76 -2.19
C ILE A 225 5.93 -32.56 -3.47
N ASN A 226 5.53 -32.02 -4.63
CA ASN A 226 5.72 -32.71 -5.91
C ASN A 226 7.20 -32.83 -6.28
N ARG A 227 8.01 -31.79 -6.05
CA ARG A 227 9.46 -31.84 -6.25
C ARG A 227 10.11 -32.91 -5.38
N LEU A 228 9.80 -32.95 -4.09
CA LEU A 228 10.35 -33.92 -3.15
C LEU A 228 9.94 -35.35 -3.50
N ARG A 229 8.69 -35.56 -3.92
CA ARG A 229 8.21 -36.86 -4.42
C ARG A 229 8.97 -37.32 -5.65
N GLN A 230 9.26 -36.43 -6.59
CA GLN A 230 10.08 -36.76 -7.77
C GLN A 230 11.52 -37.11 -7.38
N LEU A 231 12.13 -36.37 -6.46
CA LEU A 231 13.49 -36.68 -5.96
C LEU A 231 13.53 -38.02 -5.22
N LEU A 232 12.52 -38.32 -4.40
CA LEU A 232 12.39 -39.62 -3.72
C LEU A 232 12.21 -40.76 -4.72
N ALA A 233 11.34 -40.59 -5.73
CA ALA A 233 11.16 -41.59 -6.78
C ALA A 233 12.46 -41.85 -7.55
N ALA A 234 13.19 -40.79 -7.91
CA ALA A 234 14.50 -40.90 -8.54
C ALA A 234 15.51 -41.63 -7.66
N TYR A 235 15.60 -41.28 -6.36
CA TYR A 235 16.46 -41.95 -5.40
C TYR A 235 16.12 -43.44 -5.24
N MET A 236 14.83 -43.77 -5.10
CA MET A 236 14.37 -45.16 -4.98
C MET A 236 14.62 -45.97 -6.26
N SER A 237 14.53 -45.35 -7.44
CA SER A 237 14.86 -46.00 -8.72
C SER A 237 16.36 -46.16 -8.96
N ALA A 238 17.17 -45.28 -8.37
CA ALA A 238 18.62 -45.29 -8.50
C ALA A 238 19.31 -46.16 -7.43
N GLN A 239 18.57 -46.66 -6.43
CA GLN A 239 19.09 -47.71 -5.58
C GLN A 239 19.23 -48.99 -6.41
N PRO A 240 20.45 -49.55 -6.54
CA PRO A 240 20.56 -50.96 -6.88
C PRO A 240 19.72 -51.71 -5.86
N GLN A 241 18.96 -52.72 -6.29
CA GLN A 241 18.50 -53.74 -5.35
C GLN A 241 19.75 -54.12 -4.54
N LEU A 242 19.77 -53.75 -3.25
CA LEU A 242 20.69 -54.38 -2.32
C LEU A 242 20.32 -55.85 -2.43
N ALA A 243 21.15 -56.60 -3.17
CA ALA A 243 21.12 -58.05 -3.13
C ALA A 243 21.04 -58.41 -1.65
N PRO A 244 20.17 -59.37 -1.26
CA PRO A 244 20.08 -59.78 0.13
C PRO A 244 21.52 -60.00 0.62
N GLY A 245 21.95 -59.14 1.55
CA GLY A 245 23.28 -59.26 2.12
C GLY A 245 23.40 -60.67 2.70
N PRO A 246 24.61 -61.26 2.71
CA PRO A 246 24.78 -62.58 3.31
C PRO A 246 24.14 -62.54 4.69
N GLU A 247 23.32 -63.55 5.02
CA GLU A 247 22.75 -63.70 6.36
C GLU A 247 23.91 -63.63 7.35
N LEU A 248 24.06 -62.49 8.02
CA LEU A 248 24.97 -62.40 9.14
C LEU A 248 24.32 -63.23 10.24
N PRO A 249 25.00 -64.27 10.76
CA PRO A 249 24.43 -65.06 11.83
C PRO A 249 24.08 -64.13 12.98
N LEU A 250 22.80 -64.12 13.35
CA LEU A 250 22.32 -63.48 14.57
C LEU A 250 23.12 -64.07 15.73
N LYS A 251 24.16 -63.36 16.16
CA LYS A 251 24.76 -63.60 17.46
C LYS A 251 23.69 -63.18 18.47
N VAL A 252 22.94 -64.16 18.95
CA VAL A 252 22.11 -64.02 20.14
C VAL A 252 23.04 -63.49 21.22
N LEU A 253 22.92 -62.19 21.52
CA LEU A 253 23.51 -61.62 22.72
C LEU A 253 22.75 -62.24 23.89
N THR A 254 23.23 -63.37 24.38
CA THR A 254 22.84 -63.85 25.70
C THR A 254 23.23 -62.77 26.69
N ALA A 255 22.23 -62.14 27.31
CA ALA A 255 22.45 -61.15 28.35
C ALA A 255 23.34 -61.76 29.44
N GLY A 256 24.59 -61.27 29.52
CA GLY A 256 25.43 -61.49 30.69
C GLY A 256 24.85 -60.71 31.88
N PRO A 257 25.00 -61.21 33.12
CA PRO A 257 24.26 -60.74 34.29
C PRO A 257 24.79 -59.43 34.90
N ALA A 258 25.07 -58.40 34.09
CA ALA A 258 25.76 -57.19 34.54
C ALA A 258 24.88 -55.93 34.67
N TRP A 259 23.55 -56.03 34.58
CA TRP A 259 22.65 -54.86 34.59
C TRP A 259 21.77 -54.72 35.85
N GLN A 260 22.01 -55.49 36.91
CA GLN A 260 21.11 -55.54 38.08
C GLN A 260 21.49 -54.72 39.32
N GLU A 261 22.57 -53.92 39.34
CA GLU A 261 22.96 -53.19 40.57
C GLU A 261 22.60 -51.70 40.63
N GLY A 262 21.90 -51.13 39.65
CA GLY A 262 21.66 -49.67 39.60
C GLY A 262 20.29 -49.15 40.04
N LEU A 263 19.29 -50.01 40.28
CA LEU A 263 17.87 -49.60 40.27
C LEU A 263 17.14 -49.69 41.63
N SER A 264 17.86 -49.79 42.74
CA SER A 264 17.26 -49.95 44.08
C SER A 264 17.84 -49.01 45.14
N SER A 265 17.85 -47.70 44.88
CA SER A 265 17.68 -46.70 45.95
C SER A 265 17.54 -45.28 45.40
N ALA A 266 16.29 -44.78 45.38
CA ALA A 266 15.93 -43.40 45.78
C ALA A 266 14.54 -43.05 45.26
N SER A 267 13.51 -43.55 45.95
CA SER A 267 12.21 -42.88 45.98
C SER A 267 12.14 -42.01 47.23
N THR A 268 12.15 -40.69 47.07
CA THR A 268 11.43 -39.75 47.96
C THR A 268 11.47 -38.33 47.39
N SER A 269 10.29 -37.79 47.11
CA SER A 269 10.07 -36.38 46.77
C SER A 269 10.06 -35.53 48.05
N PRO A 270 10.46 -34.24 47.99
CA PRO A 270 9.45 -33.22 48.28
C PRO A 270 9.54 -31.94 47.41
N THR A 271 8.49 -31.15 47.58
CA THR A 271 7.93 -30.03 46.82
C THR A 271 8.66 -28.66 46.85
N ARG A 272 8.62 -27.98 45.70
CA ARG A 272 8.25 -26.56 45.39
C ARG A 272 8.84 -25.39 46.22
N SER A 273 9.62 -24.52 45.56
CA SER A 273 9.52 -23.04 45.65
C SER A 273 10.27 -22.32 44.51
N ARG A 274 9.77 -21.14 44.10
CA ARG A 274 10.27 -20.26 43.02
C ARG A 274 11.44 -19.38 43.50
N PRO A 275 12.25 -18.86 42.56
CA PRO A 275 12.63 -17.44 42.58
C PRO A 275 12.29 -16.78 41.22
N SER A 276 11.53 -15.68 41.15
CA SER A 276 11.87 -14.29 41.50
C SER A 276 12.81 -13.64 40.48
N VAL A 277 12.22 -12.72 39.70
CA VAL A 277 12.85 -11.89 38.66
C VAL A 277 13.30 -10.57 39.30
N SER A 278 14.58 -10.23 39.21
CA SER A 278 15.06 -8.87 39.44
C SER A 278 16.51 -8.71 38.95
N GLY A 279 16.79 -7.62 38.23
CA GLY A 279 18.15 -7.10 38.07
C GLY A 279 18.71 -7.08 36.65
N TRP A 280 18.14 -6.25 35.76
CA TRP A 280 18.91 -5.70 34.64
C TRP A 280 18.90 -4.17 34.74
N GLN A 281 19.98 -3.63 35.29
CA GLN A 281 20.45 -2.24 35.09
C GLN A 281 21.90 -2.39 34.62
N ALA A 282 22.18 -2.06 33.36
CA ALA A 282 22.54 -0.73 32.84
C ALA A 282 24.05 -0.47 32.97
N THR A 283 24.71 -0.43 31.82
CA THR A 283 25.98 0.29 31.64
C THR A 283 25.88 1.09 30.35
N ALA A 284 25.88 2.41 30.52
CA ALA A 284 26.06 3.41 29.48
C ALA A 284 27.54 3.54 29.10
N LEU A 285 27.80 3.97 27.86
CA LEU A 285 28.99 4.59 27.24
C LEU A 285 28.79 4.38 25.72
N GLY A 286 28.86 5.33 24.81
CA GLY A 286 29.18 6.75 24.78
C GLY A 286 28.86 7.27 23.37
N ASP A 287 29.06 8.56 23.16
CA ASP A 287 28.67 9.38 22.00
C ASP A 287 29.08 8.86 20.61
N GLU A 288 28.23 9.13 19.61
CA GLU A 288 28.60 9.13 18.18
C GLU A 288 28.12 10.45 17.52
N PRO A 289 28.91 11.03 16.60
CA PRO A 289 28.67 12.36 16.06
C PRO A 289 27.76 12.40 14.82
N GLU A 290 27.33 13.62 14.50
CA GLU A 290 26.54 13.99 13.33
C GLU A 290 27.20 13.66 11.97
N SER A 291 26.39 13.27 10.99
CA SER A 291 26.31 13.84 9.62
C SER A 291 25.80 12.81 8.59
N GLY A 292 24.96 13.25 7.65
CA GLY A 292 24.57 12.42 6.50
C GLY A 292 23.22 12.77 5.86
N ALA A 293 23.00 14.03 5.52
CA ALA A 293 21.94 14.40 4.60
C ALA A 293 22.23 13.90 3.17
N SER A 294 21.16 13.80 2.37
CA SER A 294 21.12 13.64 0.89
C SER A 294 21.14 12.21 0.31
N SER A 295 19.93 11.66 0.13
CA SER A 295 19.65 10.69 -0.96
C SER A 295 18.17 10.66 -1.33
N GLY A 296 17.26 11.09 -0.44
CA GLY A 296 15.82 11.15 -0.71
C GLY A 296 15.36 12.30 -1.63
N GLY A 297 16.12 13.40 -1.71
CA GLY A 297 15.76 14.56 -2.55
C GLY A 297 15.85 14.28 -4.05
N ALA A 298 16.89 13.56 -4.48
CA ALA A 298 17.14 13.28 -5.89
C ALA A 298 16.03 12.42 -6.53
N ALA A 299 15.50 11.43 -5.80
CA ALA A 299 14.42 10.58 -6.30
C ALA A 299 13.07 11.34 -6.42
N ALA A 300 12.82 12.29 -5.52
CA ALA A 300 11.62 13.14 -5.56
C ALA A 300 11.71 14.17 -6.69
N GLU A 301 12.88 14.77 -6.92
CA GLU A 301 13.13 15.67 -8.04
C GLU A 301 13.05 14.97 -9.40
N GLN A 302 13.51 13.72 -9.47
CA GLN A 302 13.43 12.92 -10.70
C GLN A 302 11.98 12.58 -11.08
N LEU A 303 11.15 12.19 -10.10
CA LEU A 303 9.71 11.99 -10.32
C LEU A 303 8.97 13.28 -10.70
N LEU A 304 9.37 14.42 -10.12
CA LEU A 304 8.79 15.72 -10.46
C LEU A 304 9.13 16.15 -11.90
N ASN A 305 10.36 15.91 -12.34
CA ASN A 305 10.78 16.18 -13.71
C ASN A 305 10.04 15.29 -14.72
N GLU A 306 9.89 13.99 -14.44
CA GLU A 306 9.13 13.08 -15.31
C GLU A 306 7.65 13.48 -15.41
N LEU A 307 7.03 13.92 -14.30
CA LEU A 307 5.65 14.43 -14.30
C LEU A 307 5.49 15.76 -15.06
N MET A 308 6.48 16.65 -14.97
CA MET A 308 6.50 17.91 -15.71
C MET A 308 6.66 17.68 -17.22
N GLU A 309 7.47 16.71 -17.64
CA GLU A 309 7.61 16.33 -19.04
C GLU A 309 6.32 15.70 -19.60
N LEU A 310 5.68 14.80 -18.85
CA LEU A 310 4.38 14.24 -19.23
C LEU A 310 3.31 15.32 -19.38
N ARG A 311 3.32 16.33 -18.51
CA ARG A 311 2.39 17.46 -18.61
C ARG A 311 2.65 18.31 -19.85
N ARG A 312 3.91 18.63 -20.16
CA ARG A 312 4.30 19.37 -21.38
C ARG A 312 3.91 18.60 -22.65
N ALA A 313 4.12 17.29 -22.67
CA ALA A 313 3.72 16.45 -23.79
C ALA A 313 2.21 16.44 -24.01
N LEU A 314 1.42 16.39 -22.92
CA LEU A 314 -0.04 16.43 -22.98
C LEU A 314 -0.57 17.79 -23.44
N ASP A 315 0.09 18.88 -23.02
CA ASP A 315 -0.29 20.24 -23.42
C ASP A 315 0.12 20.54 -24.88
N MET A 316 1.23 19.98 -25.37
CA MET A 316 1.59 20.00 -26.80
C MET A 316 0.61 19.19 -27.67
N GLU A 317 0.19 18.00 -27.23
CA GLU A 317 -0.79 17.19 -27.96
C GLU A 317 -2.16 17.88 -28.04
N ARG A 318 -2.51 18.69 -27.02
CA ARG A 318 -3.69 19.55 -27.02
C ARG A 318 -3.54 20.76 -27.93
N ALA A 319 -2.35 21.37 -28.00
CA ALA A 319 -2.08 22.52 -28.88
C ALA A 319 -2.03 22.13 -30.37
N LEU A 320 -1.67 20.87 -30.68
CA LEU A 320 -1.69 20.33 -32.05
C LEU A 320 -3.09 19.90 -32.52
N ARG A 321 -4.09 19.91 -31.62
CA ARG A 321 -5.51 19.79 -31.96
C ARG A 321 -6.16 21.16 -31.96
N ILE A 322 -5.94 21.93 -33.02
CA ILE A 322 -6.80 23.06 -33.40
C ILE A 322 -7.92 22.46 -34.30
N PRO A 323 -9.20 22.89 -34.12
CA PRO A 323 -10.42 22.18 -34.54
C PRO A 323 -10.48 21.61 -35.95
#